data_AF-A0A6C0H3C5-F1
#
_entry.id   AF-A0A6C0H3C5-F1
#
_cell.length_a   1.000
_cell.length_b   1.000
_cell.length_c   1.000
_cell.angle_alpha   90.00
_cell.angle_beta   90.00
_cell.angle_gamma   90.00
#
_symmetry.space_group_name_H-M   'P 1'
#
loop_
_entity.id
_entity.type
_entity.pdbx_description
1 polymer ?
#
loop_
_entity_poly.entity_id
_entity_poly.type
_entity_poly.pdbx_seq_one_letter_code
_entity_poly.pdbx_strand_id
1 'polypeptide(L)' 'MVKCALCKNKIHSLMVSVHTCRCKNIYCHMHMHNHSCTFDYGLDWKKNAEKTMPKVEKEKVSKL' A
#
# COMPACT_ATOMS: atom_id res chain seq x y z
N MET A 1 4.98 -16.80 -17.75
CA MET A 1 4.01 -17.32 -16.76
C MET A 1 4.52 -16.95 -15.38
N VAL A 2 3.78 -16.11 -14.66
CA VAL A 2 4.17 -15.64 -13.33
C VAL A 2 3.67 -16.63 -12.28
N LYS A 3 4.36 -16.75 -11.15
CA LYS A 3 3.98 -17.65 -10.05
C LYS A 3 3.74 -16.87 -8.78
N CYS A 4 2.85 -17.36 -7.93
CA CYS A 4 2.67 -16.83 -6.58
C CYS A 4 3.97 -16.96 -5.78
N ALA A 5 4.39 -15.88 -5.12
CA ALA A 5 5.59 -15.88 -4.28
C ALA A 5 5.50 -16.84 -3.06
N LEU A 6 4.28 -17.13 -2.58
CA LEU A 6 4.05 -18.00 -1.42
C LEU A 6 3.90 -19.48 -1.83
N CYS A 7 2.90 -19.81 -2.67
CA CYS A 7 2.57 -21.21 -3.01
C CYS A 7 3.07 -21.67 -4.38
N LYS A 8 3.70 -20.80 -5.17
CA LYS A 8 4.20 -21.09 -6.53
C LYS A 8 3.13 -21.50 -7.55
N ASN A 9 1.84 -21.34 -7.23
CA ASN A 9 0.74 -21.52 -8.18
C ASN A 9 0.90 -20.60 -9.39
N LYS A 10 0.54 -21.12 -10.57
CA LYS A 10 0.61 -20.40 -11.84
C LYS A 10 -0.43 -19.28 -11.87
N ILE A 11 0.00 -18.08 -12.18
CA ILE A 11 -0.83 -16.89 -12.35
C ILE A 11 -0.80 -16.51 -13.83
N HIS A 12 -1.98 -16.25 -14.38
CA HIS A 12 -2.12 -15.82 -15.76
C HIS A 12 -1.47 -14.45 -15.96
N SER A 13 -0.72 -14.28 -17.05
CA SER A 13 0.05 -13.04 -17.31
C SER A 13 -0.82 -11.78 -17.37
N LEU A 14 -2.05 -11.91 -17.89
CA LEU A 14 -3.02 -10.82 -17.94
C LEU A 14 -3.47 -10.33 -16.56
N MET A 15 -3.40 -11.19 -15.53
CA MET A 15 -3.84 -10.87 -14.18
C MET A 15 -2.69 -10.35 -13.29
N VAL A 16 -1.47 -10.22 -13.82
CA VAL A 16 -0.30 -9.79 -13.04
C VAL A 16 -0.53 -8.43 -12.38
N SER A 17 -1.09 -7.46 -13.10
CA SER A 17 -1.34 -6.11 -12.56
C SER A 17 -2.28 -6.12 -11.35
N VAL A 18 -3.26 -7.03 -11.33
CA VAL A 18 -4.26 -7.15 -10.24
C VAL A 18 -3.69 -7.92 -9.06
N HIS A 19 -2.83 -8.91 -9.34
CA HIS A 19 -2.21 -9.78 -8.34
C HIS A 19 -0.90 -9.22 -7.75
N THR A 20 -0.49 -8.03 -8.16
CA THR A 20 0.71 -7.37 -7.66
C THR A 20 0.39 -6.62 -6.38
N CYS A 21 1.01 -7.04 -5.27
CA CYS A 21 0.91 -6.33 -4.01
C CYS A 21 1.84 -5.10 -4.01
N ARG A 22 1.54 -4.11 -3.16
CA ARG A 22 2.37 -2.93 -2.94
C ARG A 22 3.78 -3.26 -2.41
N CYS A 23 3.95 -4.43 -1.79
CA CYS A 23 5.25 -4.99 -1.43
C CYS A 23 6.07 -5.52 -2.63
N LYS A 24 5.63 -5.28 -3.87
CA LYS A 24 6.26 -5.67 -5.16
C LYS A 24 6.28 -7.17 -5.45
N ASN A 25 5.65 -7.98 -4.60
CA ASN A 25 5.47 -9.41 -4.83
C ASN A 25 4.11 -9.72 -5.45
N ILE A 26 4.03 -10.84 -6.16
CA ILE A 26 2.83 -11.29 -6.88
C ILE A 26 2.27 -12.53 -6.18
N TYR A 27 0.97 -12.51 -5.86
CA TYR A 27 0.32 -13.55 -5.09
C TYR A 27 -0.95 -14.06 -5.79
N CYS A 28 -1.34 -15.31 -5.59
CA CYS A 28 -2.66 -15.77 -6.05
C CYS A 28 -3.77 -15.12 -5.20
N HIS A 29 -5.02 -15.25 -5.63
CA HIS A 29 -6.17 -14.61 -4.95
C HIS A 29 -6.24 -14.96 -3.45
N MET A 30 -5.87 -16.19 -3.06
CA MET A 30 -5.87 -16.63 -1.67
C MET A 30 -4.77 -15.97 -0.82
N HIS A 31 -3.56 -15.83 -1.36
CA HIS A 31 -2.40 -15.31 -0.62
C HIS A 31 -2.28 -13.79 -0.70
N MET A 32 -3.09 -13.13 -1.52
CA MET A 32 -3.07 -11.67 -1.65
C MET A 32 -3.38 -10.97 -0.32
N HIS A 33 -4.30 -11.51 0.47
CA HIS A 33 -4.66 -10.97 1.79
C HIS A 33 -3.91 -11.64 2.95
N ASN A 34 -3.43 -12.87 2.75
CA ASN A 34 -2.76 -13.67 3.77
C ASN A 34 -1.29 -13.90 3.40
N HIS A 35 -0.53 -12.83 3.27
CA HIS A 35 0.92 -12.86 3.12
C HIS A 35 1.56 -11.89 4.10
N SER A 36 2.83 -12.13 4.43
CA SER A 36 3.65 -11.21 5.21
C SER A 36 4.03 -9.99 4.37
N CYS A 37 3.09 -9.05 4.23
CA CYS A 37 3.33 -7.80 3.51
C CYS A 37 4.36 -6.96 4.28
N THR A 38 5.46 -6.61 3.63
CA THR A 38 6.50 -5.74 4.18
C THR A 38 6.23 -4.24 3.91
N PHE A 39 5.12 -3.93 3.24
CA PHE A 39 4.77 -2.54 2.93
C PHE A 39 3.98 -1.93 4.08
N ASP A 40 4.49 -0.83 4.64
CA ASP A 40 3.84 -0.11 5.72
C ASP A 40 2.83 0.91 5.19
N TYR A 41 1.56 0.51 5.17
CA TYR A 41 0.46 1.37 4.71
C TYR A 41 0.23 2.59 5.61
N GLY A 42 0.58 2.50 6.89
CA GLY A 42 0.39 3.60 7.85
C GLY A 42 1.37 4.74 7.61
N LEU A 43 2.65 4.41 7.39
CA LEU A 43 3.68 5.37 7.02
C LEU A 43 3.41 5.99 5.65
N ASP A 44 2.93 5.21 4.67
CA ASP A 44 2.53 5.75 3.36
C ASP A 44 1.37 6.74 3.50
N TRP A 45 0.34 6.40 4.27
CA TRP A 45 -0.77 7.31 4.54
C TRP A 45 -0.32 8.59 5.23
N LYS A 46 0.52 8.50 6.27
CA LYS A 46 1.07 9.68 6.98
C LYS A 46 1.84 10.58 6.03
N LYS A 47 2.75 10.03 5.22
CA LYS A 47 3.52 10.81 4.22
C LYS A 47 2.62 11.48 3.19
N ASN A 48 1.52 10.85 2.79
CA ASN A 48 0.56 11.45 1.88
C ASN A 48 -0.28 12.53 2.57
N ALA A 49 -0.73 12.28 3.80
CA ALA A 49 -1.48 13.22 4.62
C ALA A 49 -0.67 14.48 4.93
N GLU A 50 0.62 14.37 5.24
CA GLU A 50 1.51 15.52 5.46
C GLU A 50 1.66 16.42 4.23
N LYS A 51 1.52 15.85 3.02
CA LYS A 51 1.60 16.60 1.76
C LYS A 51 0.28 17.28 1.39
N THR A 52 -0.85 16.67 1.73
CA THR A 52 -2.17 17.12 1.28
C THR A 52 -2.95 17.89 2.34
N MET A 53 -2.67 17.67 3.63
CA MET A 53 -3.37 18.38 4.69
C MET A 53 -2.87 19.82 4.79
N PRO A 54 -3.76 20.81 4.66
CA PRO A 54 -3.42 22.18 5.00
C PRO A 54 -3.10 22.24 6.50
N LYS A 55 -1.88 22.63 6.84
CA LYS A 55 -1.49 22.89 8.23
C LYS A 55 -2.23 24.14 8.67
N VAL A 56 -3.30 23.95 9.46
CA VAL A 56 -3.98 25.07 10.12
C VAL A 56 -3.08 25.53 11.26
N GLU A 57 -2.18 26.46 10.96
CA GLU A 57 -1.45 27.22 11.96
C GLU A 57 -2.45 28.17 12.64
N LYS A 58 -2.74 27.89 13.91
CA LYS A 58 -3.58 28.75 14.73
C LYS A 58 -2.81 30.03 15.02
N GLU A 59 -3.11 31.10 14.29
CA GLU A 59 -2.69 32.45 14.67
C GLU A 59 -3.23 32.70 16.08
N LYS A 60 -2.34 32.83 17.06
CA LYS A 60 -2.69 33.18 18.44
C LYS A 60 -3.29 34.58 18.40
N VAL A 61 -4.63 34.67 18.45
CA VAL A 61 -5.33 35.94 18.61
C VAL A 61 -4.89 36.56 19.94
N SER A 62 -4.02 37.55 19.88
CA SER A 62 -3.73 38.45 20.99
C SER A 62 -4.94 39.34 21.19
N LYS A 63 -5.65 39.16 22.31
CA LYS A 63 -6.75 40.05 22.71
C LYS A 63 -6.18 41.46 22.94
N LEU A 64 -6.74 42.44 22.23
CA LEU A 64 -6.68 43.87 22.60
C LEU A 64 -7.64 44.14 23.74
#